data_AF-A0A7C4A798-F1
#
_entry.id   AF-A0A7C4A798-F1
#
_cell.length_a   1.000
_cell.length_b   1.000
_cell.length_c   1.000
_cell.angle_alpha   90.00
_cell.angle_beta   90.00
_cell.angle_gamma   90.00
#
_symmetry.space_group_name_H-M   'P 1'
#
loop_
_entity.id
_entity.type
_entity.pdbx_description
1 polymer ?
#
loop_
_entity_poly.entity_id
_entity_poly.type
_entity_poly.pdbx_seq_one_letter_code
_entity_poly.pdbx_strand_id
1 'polypeptide(L)'
;MHRPKERKQPPGAERTRKSSAARAHRPPASGRRVWLFRLTAALILPLLGLGGLEAALRLAGYGYPTSFFLSRQVDGQEVLVENDRFGLRFFPPSMARSPAPIRLTARKAANTYRVFVFGESAALGDPRPAYGVARYLEAMLEQRFPGTQFEVVCVAMTAINSHGILPIARECARLSGDAWVIYMGNNEMAGPFGANTVFGPQAPPWRLVRAGLALQSTRTGQWLAALLRQWRGEQAAPQLWTGLRMFLQSQIPPDDRRRKIVHANFQRNLEDIVRVGTRSGARVVLSTVASNLKDCPPFASLHGAGFRQADQAEWTKLMTNGARSEAEGKFGEALLAFEQATRIDPHFAELQFRVGHCLAGLTNFSQARRAFALARDYDALPFRADSKLNDILTQTGQRFASRGVEVLDAEAALAPHTPEGIPGSDLFYEHVHL
;
A
#
# COMPACT_ATOMS: atom_id res chain seq x y z
N MET A 1 56.67 55.74 104.75
CA MET A 1 55.89 55.43 103.53
C MET A 1 54.75 54.48 103.91
N HIS A 2 53.51 54.76 103.48
CA HIS A 2 52.32 53.95 103.81
C HIS A 2 51.29 54.02 102.68
N ARG A 3 50.81 52.83 102.22
CA ARG A 3 49.46 52.40 101.77
C ARG A 3 48.48 53.38 101.07
N PRO A 4 47.41 52.89 100.37
CA PRO A 4 47.05 51.52 99.99
C PRO A 4 46.95 51.43 98.43
N LYS A 5 46.00 50.86 97.67
CA LYS A 5 44.77 50.06 97.89
C LYS A 5 44.38 49.30 96.61
N GLU A 6 43.78 48.12 96.71
CA GLU A 6 43.11 47.44 95.58
C GLU A 6 41.68 47.98 95.34
N ARG A 7 41.11 47.78 94.14
CA ARG A 7 39.65 47.59 94.01
C ARG A 7 39.22 46.78 92.76
N LYS A 8 38.12 46.05 92.95
CA LYS A 8 37.55 44.99 92.09
C LYS A 8 36.83 45.49 90.82
N GLN A 9 36.66 44.59 89.84
CA GLN A 9 35.69 44.70 88.75
C GLN A 9 34.22 44.58 89.22
N PRO A 10 33.27 45.15 88.46
CA PRO A 10 31.89 44.65 88.31
C PRO A 10 31.64 44.03 86.91
N PRO A 11 30.54 43.27 86.69
CA PRO A 11 30.41 42.37 85.53
C PRO A 11 29.47 42.84 84.39
N GLY A 12 29.66 42.22 83.23
CA GLY A 12 28.61 41.70 82.32
C GLY A 12 27.44 42.58 81.89
N ALA A 13 27.42 42.97 80.61
CA ALA A 13 26.21 43.33 79.88
C ALA A 13 26.25 42.75 78.46
N GLU A 14 25.22 42.02 78.05
CA GLU A 14 25.14 41.39 76.74
C GLU A 14 24.91 42.42 75.61
N ARG A 15 25.50 42.17 74.44
CA ARG A 15 25.03 42.78 73.19
C ARG A 15 24.95 41.73 72.08
N THR A 16 23.72 41.45 71.66
CA THR A 16 23.36 40.36 70.76
C THR A 16 23.96 40.53 69.36
N ARG A 17 24.86 39.61 68.99
CA ARG A 17 25.27 39.42 67.59
C ARG A 17 24.08 38.86 66.79
N LYS A 18 23.33 39.72 66.10
CA LYS A 18 22.40 39.28 65.05
C LYS A 18 23.21 38.69 63.90
N SER A 19 23.29 37.36 63.85
CA SER A 19 23.83 36.62 62.72
C SER A 19 22.96 36.84 61.49
N SER A 20 23.42 37.66 60.54
CA SER A 20 22.82 37.75 59.20
C SER A 20 23.21 36.52 58.40
N ALA A 21 22.39 35.47 58.47
CA ALA A 21 22.56 34.28 57.66
C ALA A 21 22.58 34.66 56.16
N ALA A 22 23.76 34.61 55.55
CA ALA A 22 23.97 35.03 54.17
C ALA A 22 23.18 34.12 53.23
N ARG A 23 22.05 34.61 52.70
CA ARG A 23 21.33 33.96 51.60
C ARG A 23 22.24 33.91 50.38
N ALA A 24 22.91 32.78 50.21
CA ALA A 24 23.80 32.50 49.09
C ALA A 24 23.06 32.81 47.76
N HIS A 25 23.45 33.90 47.12
CA HIS A 25 22.88 34.32 45.84
C HIS A 25 23.31 33.32 44.77
N ARG A 26 22.46 32.33 44.50
CA ARG A 26 22.58 31.51 43.29
C ARG A 26 22.57 32.48 42.11
N PRO A 27 23.63 32.52 41.27
CA PRO A 27 23.67 33.45 40.14
C PRO A 27 22.46 33.20 39.24
N PRO A 28 21.79 34.24 38.73
CA PRO A 28 20.61 34.07 37.90
C PRO A 28 20.97 33.20 36.69
N ALA A 29 20.16 32.16 36.44
CA ALA A 29 20.41 31.26 35.33
C ALA A 29 20.48 32.07 34.03
N SER A 30 21.62 32.00 33.33
CA SER A 30 21.86 32.79 32.12
C SER A 30 20.70 32.63 31.14
N GLY A 31 20.29 33.71 30.46
CA GLY A 31 19.06 33.72 29.66
C GLY A 31 18.96 32.57 28.64
N ARG A 32 20.11 32.12 28.10
CA ARG A 32 20.23 30.91 27.26
C ARG A 32 19.83 29.63 27.97
N ARG A 33 20.19 29.41 29.25
CA ARG A 33 19.75 28.26 30.06
C ARG A 33 18.26 28.32 30.37
N VAL A 34 17.69 29.50 30.63
CA VAL A 34 16.25 29.66 30.87
C VAL A 34 15.44 29.39 29.60
N TRP A 35 15.88 29.91 28.44
CA TRP A 35 15.26 29.62 27.15
C TRP A 35 15.43 28.15 26.74
N LEU A 36 16.60 27.55 26.95
CA LEU A 36 16.81 26.12 26.73
C LEU A 36 15.87 25.30 27.61
N PHE A 37 15.79 25.57 28.92
CA PHE A 37 14.85 24.90 29.82
C PHE A 37 13.39 25.06 29.36
N ARG A 38 12.97 26.26 28.93
CA ARG A 38 11.62 26.50 28.40
C ARG A 38 11.33 25.71 27.12
N LEU A 39 12.25 25.69 26.16
CA LEU A 39 12.13 24.92 24.93
C LEU A 39 12.12 23.41 25.21
N THR A 40 13.02 22.94 26.06
CA THR A 40 13.08 21.55 26.52
C THR A 40 11.79 21.15 27.25
N ALA A 41 11.26 21.98 28.14
CA ALA A 41 9.99 21.71 28.82
C ALA A 41 8.79 21.72 27.87
N ALA A 42 8.73 22.68 26.94
CA ALA A 42 7.68 22.76 25.92
C ALA A 42 7.69 21.60 24.92
N LEU A 43 8.83 20.92 24.73
CA LEU A 43 8.94 19.70 23.92
C LEU A 43 8.72 18.42 24.75
N ILE A 44 9.36 18.29 25.91
CA ILE A 44 9.32 17.07 26.71
C ILE A 44 7.97 16.91 27.42
N LEU A 45 7.36 17.97 27.96
CA LEU A 45 6.13 17.83 28.74
C LEU A 45 4.94 17.31 27.89
N PRO A 46 4.70 17.78 26.65
CA PRO A 46 3.71 17.16 25.77
C PRO A 46 4.05 15.72 25.38
N LEU A 47 5.34 15.40 25.16
CA LEU A 47 5.77 14.03 24.84
C LEU A 47 5.56 13.07 26.03
N LEU A 48 5.81 13.52 27.26
CA LEU A 48 5.49 12.77 28.48
C LEU A 48 3.98 12.60 28.66
N GLY A 49 3.17 13.64 28.37
CA GLY A 49 1.72 13.56 28.40
C GLY A 49 1.16 12.55 27.40
N LEU A 50 1.63 12.58 26.15
CA LEU A 50 1.28 11.61 25.11
C LEU A 50 1.76 10.19 25.45
N GLY A 51 2.97 10.03 26.01
CA GLY A 51 3.48 8.75 26.48
C GLY A 51 2.68 8.17 27.65
N GLY A 52 2.25 9.02 28.59
CA GLY A 52 1.38 8.63 29.70
C GLY A 52 -0.02 8.22 29.22
N LEU A 53 -0.60 8.95 28.28
CA LEU A 53 -1.88 8.59 27.66
C LEU A 53 -1.79 7.27 26.87
N GLU A 54 -0.72 7.08 26.10
CA GLU A 54 -0.43 5.83 25.39
C GLU A 54 -0.30 4.64 26.35
N ALA A 55 0.39 4.83 27.48
CA ALA A 55 0.53 3.80 28.52
C ALA A 55 -0.82 3.49 29.19
N ALA A 56 -1.59 4.51 29.57
CA ALA A 56 -2.91 4.34 30.18
C ALA A 56 -3.88 3.60 29.25
N LEU A 57 -3.94 3.99 27.97
CA LEU A 57 -4.77 3.31 26.96
C LEU A 57 -4.32 1.86 26.71
N ARG A 58 -3.01 1.56 26.79
CA ARG A 58 -2.50 0.17 26.71
C ARG A 58 -2.90 -0.67 27.92
N LEU A 59 -2.79 -0.13 29.14
CA LEU A 59 -3.20 -0.79 30.38
C LEU A 59 -4.71 -1.02 30.44
N ALA A 60 -5.51 -0.10 29.90
CA ALA A 60 -6.96 -0.25 29.73
C ALA A 60 -7.36 -1.19 28.57
N GLY A 61 -6.42 -1.84 27.88
CA GLY A 61 -6.69 -2.77 26.77
C GLY A 61 -7.26 -2.11 25.50
N TYR A 62 -7.23 -0.78 25.38
CA TYR A 62 -7.86 -0.06 24.28
C TYR A 62 -7.19 -0.36 22.93
N GLY A 63 -7.98 -0.40 21.85
CA GLY A 63 -7.50 -0.49 20.48
C GLY A 63 -7.22 -1.91 19.97
N TYR A 64 -6.43 -2.03 18.89
CA TYR A 64 -6.14 -3.30 18.22
C TYR A 64 -4.67 -3.38 17.75
N PRO A 65 -4.02 -4.57 17.74
CA PRO A 65 -2.64 -4.71 17.26
C PRO A 65 -2.54 -4.36 15.78
N THR A 66 -1.43 -3.74 15.35
CA THR A 66 -1.25 -3.26 13.97
C THR A 66 -0.16 -3.98 13.17
N SER A 67 0.52 -4.96 13.76
CA SER A 67 1.42 -5.86 13.04
C SER A 67 0.63 -6.76 12.08
N PHE A 68 1.27 -7.28 11.04
CA PHE A 68 0.67 -8.31 10.19
C PHE A 68 0.66 -9.67 10.90
N PHE A 69 1.73 -9.98 11.65
CA PHE A 69 1.82 -11.21 12.45
C PHE A 69 1.49 -10.99 13.94
N LEU A 70 0.99 -12.05 14.58
CA LEU A 70 0.84 -12.19 16.03
C LEU A 70 1.59 -13.45 16.50
N SER A 71 2.39 -13.34 17.56
CA SER A 71 3.02 -14.52 18.19
C SER A 71 2.01 -15.29 19.04
N ARG A 72 2.03 -16.63 18.92
CA ARG A 72 1.22 -17.59 19.66
C ARG A 72 2.09 -18.77 20.08
N GLN A 73 1.67 -19.45 21.14
CA GLN A 73 2.21 -20.76 21.53
C GLN A 73 1.23 -21.84 21.07
N VAL A 74 1.71 -22.79 20.28
CA VAL A 74 0.96 -23.96 19.80
C VAL A 74 1.89 -25.16 19.91
N ASP A 75 1.44 -26.23 20.56
CA ASP A 75 2.23 -27.46 20.78
C ASP A 75 3.60 -27.22 21.48
N GLY A 76 3.68 -26.17 22.31
CA GLY A 76 4.92 -25.74 22.97
C GLY A 76 5.91 -24.99 22.07
N GLN A 77 5.54 -24.68 20.83
CA GLN A 77 6.35 -23.92 19.88
C GLN A 77 5.82 -22.50 19.67
N GLU A 78 6.74 -21.54 19.52
CA GLU A 78 6.38 -20.19 19.08
C GLU A 78 6.08 -20.17 17.58
N VAL A 79 4.82 -19.88 17.25
CA VAL A 79 4.35 -19.71 15.88
C VAL A 79 3.81 -18.31 15.67
N LEU A 80 4.00 -17.81 14.45
CA LEU A 80 3.39 -16.57 13.98
C LEU A 80 2.11 -16.92 13.22
N VAL A 81 1.02 -16.26 13.60
CA VAL A 81 -0.27 -16.32 12.89
C VAL A 81 -0.66 -14.95 12.36
N GLU A 82 -1.64 -14.88 11.47
CA GLU A 82 -2.16 -13.63 10.95
C GLU A 82 -2.84 -12.76 12.02
N ASN A 83 -2.86 -11.45 11.78
CA ASN A 83 -3.69 -10.50 12.51
C ASN A 83 -4.97 -10.21 11.72
N ASP A 84 -6.09 -10.79 12.17
CA ASP A 84 -7.45 -10.55 11.64
C ASP A 84 -7.78 -9.05 11.49
N ARG A 85 -7.27 -8.23 12.42
CA ARG A 85 -7.49 -6.77 12.49
C ARG A 85 -6.51 -5.93 11.69
N PHE A 86 -5.55 -6.51 10.96
CA PHE A 86 -4.56 -5.75 10.19
C PHE A 86 -5.19 -4.78 9.18
N GLY A 87 -6.31 -5.16 8.55
CA GLY A 87 -7.03 -4.32 7.58
C GLY A 87 -7.65 -3.05 8.15
N LEU A 88 -7.90 -2.95 9.47
CA LEU A 88 -8.49 -1.76 10.12
C LEU A 88 -7.60 -0.50 10.02
N ARG A 89 -6.36 -0.65 9.53
CA ARG A 89 -5.42 0.43 9.24
C ARG A 89 -5.66 1.07 7.86
N PHE A 90 -6.28 0.33 6.94
CA PHE A 90 -6.38 0.67 5.52
C PHE A 90 -7.82 0.83 5.03
N PHE A 91 -8.78 0.21 5.72
CA PHE A 91 -10.20 0.18 5.36
C PHE A 91 -11.09 0.73 6.48
N PRO A 92 -12.28 1.27 6.17
CA PRO A 92 -13.34 1.48 7.16
C PRO A 92 -13.75 0.13 7.80
N PRO A 93 -14.12 0.08 9.09
CA PRO A 93 -14.37 -1.20 9.78
C PRO A 93 -15.43 -2.11 9.15
N SER A 94 -16.45 -1.56 8.48
CA SER A 94 -17.50 -2.31 7.75
C SER A 94 -17.00 -3.00 6.47
N MET A 95 -15.85 -2.56 5.92
CA MET A 95 -15.28 -3.07 4.67
C MET A 95 -13.86 -3.63 4.86
N ALA A 96 -13.43 -3.83 6.12
CA ALA A 96 -12.10 -4.32 6.41
C ALA A 96 -11.88 -5.75 5.92
N ARG A 97 -10.78 -5.96 5.20
CA ARG A 97 -10.26 -7.29 4.88
C ARG A 97 -9.35 -7.80 5.98
N SER A 98 -9.31 -9.12 6.15
CA SER A 98 -8.30 -9.82 6.95
C SER A 98 -7.32 -10.50 5.99
N PRO A 99 -6.08 -10.82 6.42
CA PRO A 99 -5.24 -11.77 5.71
C PRO A 99 -5.92 -13.16 5.66
N ALA A 100 -5.49 -14.02 4.75
CA ALA A 100 -5.82 -15.45 4.82
C ALA A 100 -5.12 -16.12 6.02
N PRO A 101 -5.60 -17.27 6.52
CA PRO A 101 -4.97 -17.99 7.62
C PRO A 101 -3.52 -18.40 7.31
N ILE A 102 -2.59 -18.09 8.22
CA ILE A 102 -1.16 -18.38 8.11
C ILE A 102 -0.68 -19.03 9.42
N ARG A 103 0.06 -20.14 9.34
CA ARG A 103 0.85 -20.68 10.47
C ARG A 103 2.30 -20.73 10.02
N LEU A 104 3.16 -19.92 10.64
CA LEU A 104 4.58 -19.80 10.30
C LEU A 104 5.44 -20.09 11.53
N THR A 105 6.49 -20.89 11.39
CA THR A 105 7.45 -21.12 12.48
C THR A 105 8.26 -19.85 12.76
N ALA A 106 8.21 -19.33 14.01
CA ALA A 106 8.85 -18.05 14.34
C ALA A 106 10.38 -18.10 14.15
N ARG A 107 10.97 -19.27 14.40
CA ARG A 107 12.38 -19.59 14.08
C ARG A 107 12.40 -20.59 12.93
N LYS A 108 12.99 -20.18 11.81
CA LYS A 108 13.28 -21.03 10.64
C LYS A 108 14.26 -22.14 11.01
N ALA A 109 14.03 -23.37 10.54
CA ALA A 109 14.95 -24.49 10.77
C ALA A 109 16.11 -24.50 9.74
N ALA A 110 17.19 -25.23 10.06
CA ALA A 110 18.45 -25.13 9.33
C ALA A 110 18.42 -25.68 7.89
N ASN A 111 17.52 -26.62 7.57
CA ASN A 111 17.35 -27.18 6.23
C ASN A 111 16.11 -26.63 5.48
N THR A 112 15.57 -25.49 5.94
CA THR A 112 14.37 -24.88 5.36
C THR A 112 14.76 -23.77 4.38
N TYR A 113 14.13 -23.74 3.20
CA TYR A 113 14.17 -22.61 2.26
C TYR A 113 12.82 -21.88 2.28
N ARG A 114 12.82 -20.67 2.85
CA ARG A 114 11.63 -19.90 3.18
C ARG A 114 11.36 -18.85 2.11
N VAL A 115 10.23 -18.98 1.43
CA VAL A 115 9.80 -18.07 0.35
C VAL A 115 8.62 -17.23 0.83
N PHE A 116 8.67 -15.91 0.66
CA PHE A 116 7.53 -15.03 0.92
C PHE A 116 6.89 -14.57 -0.38
N VAL A 117 5.60 -14.84 -0.57
CA VAL A 117 4.82 -14.37 -1.73
C VAL A 117 3.99 -13.15 -1.31
N PHE A 118 4.35 -11.98 -1.83
CA PHE A 118 3.70 -10.70 -1.57
C PHE A 118 2.79 -10.30 -2.71
N GLY A 119 1.64 -9.72 -2.37
CA GLY A 119 0.77 -9.13 -3.36
C GLY A 119 -0.66 -8.91 -2.87
N GLU A 120 -1.56 -9.01 -3.84
CA GLU A 120 -2.97 -8.65 -3.76
C GLU A 120 -3.84 -9.91 -3.86
N SER A 121 -5.13 -9.77 -4.20
CA SER A 121 -6.05 -10.90 -4.38
C SER A 121 -5.56 -11.93 -5.42
N ALA A 122 -4.97 -11.46 -6.53
CA ALA A 122 -4.39 -12.32 -7.55
C ALA A 122 -3.19 -13.15 -7.04
N ALA A 123 -2.29 -12.53 -6.25
CA ALA A 123 -1.14 -13.24 -5.66
C ALA A 123 -1.55 -14.19 -4.51
N LEU A 124 -2.67 -13.89 -3.86
CA LEU A 124 -3.31 -14.76 -2.87
C LEU A 124 -4.01 -15.97 -3.52
N GLY A 125 -4.40 -15.88 -4.79
CA GLY A 125 -5.24 -16.88 -5.46
C GLY A 125 -6.71 -16.79 -5.04
N ASP A 126 -7.24 -15.59 -4.80
CA ASP A 126 -8.68 -15.40 -4.64
C ASP A 126 -9.42 -15.89 -5.92
N PRO A 127 -10.58 -16.58 -5.82
CA PRO A 127 -11.37 -16.87 -4.63
C PRO A 127 -11.10 -18.27 -4.02
N ARG A 128 -9.92 -18.86 -4.28
CA ARG A 128 -9.52 -20.22 -3.85
C ARG A 128 -8.02 -20.30 -3.48
N PRO A 129 -7.56 -19.67 -2.37
CA PRO A 129 -6.13 -19.61 -2.03
C PRO A 129 -5.40 -20.96 -1.86
N ALA A 130 -6.15 -22.04 -1.61
CA ALA A 130 -5.63 -23.42 -1.61
C ALA A 130 -5.06 -23.87 -2.97
N TYR A 131 -5.43 -23.19 -4.06
CA TYR A 131 -4.91 -23.37 -5.42
C TYR A 131 -4.18 -22.10 -5.91
N GLY A 132 -3.79 -21.19 -5.01
CA GLY A 132 -3.04 -19.99 -5.35
C GLY A 132 -1.58 -20.29 -5.73
N VAL A 133 -0.93 -19.34 -6.41
CA VAL A 133 0.45 -19.49 -6.93
C VAL A 133 1.46 -19.95 -5.88
N ALA A 134 1.30 -19.55 -4.62
CA ALA A 134 2.15 -19.98 -3.51
C ALA A 134 2.10 -21.50 -3.23
N ARG A 135 0.94 -22.15 -3.44
CA ARG A 135 0.75 -23.59 -3.21
C ARG A 135 1.34 -24.40 -4.37
N TYR A 136 1.13 -23.96 -5.61
CA TYR A 136 1.79 -24.55 -6.78
C TYR A 136 3.32 -24.41 -6.71
N LEU A 137 3.82 -23.24 -6.33
CA LEU A 137 5.27 -23.00 -6.18
C LEU A 137 5.90 -23.91 -5.11
N GLU A 138 5.21 -24.15 -3.99
CA GLU A 138 5.68 -25.08 -2.94
C GLU A 138 5.83 -26.50 -3.50
N ALA A 139 4.75 -27.06 -4.07
CA ALA A 139 4.76 -28.41 -4.63
C ALA A 139 5.80 -28.60 -5.75
N MET A 140 5.95 -27.61 -6.64
CA MET A 140 6.95 -27.64 -7.72
C MET A 140 8.39 -27.60 -7.20
N LEU A 141 8.66 -26.83 -6.14
CA LEU A 141 9.98 -26.75 -5.51
C LEU A 141 10.31 -28.03 -4.74
N GLU A 142 9.38 -28.57 -3.96
CA GLU A 142 9.53 -29.84 -3.24
C GLU A 142 9.80 -31.02 -4.19
N GLN A 143 9.02 -31.11 -5.28
CA GLN A 143 9.22 -32.13 -6.32
C GLN A 143 10.58 -31.99 -7.02
N ARG A 144 11.08 -30.76 -7.20
CA ARG A 144 12.34 -30.49 -7.90
C ARG A 144 13.58 -30.66 -7.02
N PHE A 145 13.48 -30.41 -5.71
CA PHE A 145 14.60 -30.42 -4.77
C PHE A 145 14.25 -31.16 -3.46
N PRO A 146 13.99 -32.49 -3.50
CA PRO A 146 13.45 -33.25 -2.36
C PRO A 146 14.37 -33.36 -1.12
N GLY A 147 15.61 -32.87 -1.20
CA GLY A 147 16.51 -32.74 -0.04
C GLY A 147 16.33 -31.44 0.76
N THR A 148 15.53 -30.50 0.27
CA THR A 148 15.28 -29.18 0.88
C THR A 148 13.83 -29.07 1.32
N GLN A 149 13.61 -28.68 2.57
CA GLN A 149 12.26 -28.37 3.04
C GLN A 149 11.88 -26.97 2.57
N PHE A 150 10.82 -26.82 1.78
CA PHE A 150 10.30 -25.50 1.43
C PHE A 150 9.27 -25.02 2.45
N GLU A 151 9.11 -23.70 2.54
CA GLU A 151 8.08 -23.05 3.34
C GLU A 151 7.64 -21.80 2.57
N VAL A 152 6.62 -21.95 1.70
CA VAL A 152 6.16 -20.89 0.79
C VAL A 152 4.97 -20.17 1.41
N VAL A 153 5.31 -19.12 2.16
CA VAL A 153 4.37 -18.32 2.93
C VAL A 153 3.72 -17.27 2.03
N CYS A 154 2.45 -17.47 1.70
CA CYS A 154 1.65 -16.41 1.10
C CYS A 154 1.35 -15.35 2.17
N VAL A 155 1.79 -14.11 1.92
CA VAL A 155 1.48 -12.93 2.74
C VAL A 155 0.73 -11.86 1.93
N ALA A 156 0.17 -12.27 0.79
CA ALA A 156 -0.74 -11.48 -0.02
C ALA A 156 -2.13 -11.36 0.65
N MET A 157 -2.88 -10.32 0.28
CA MET A 157 -4.15 -9.99 0.92
C MET A 157 -5.11 -9.26 -0.04
N THR A 158 -6.40 -9.60 0.02
CA THR A 158 -7.44 -9.02 -0.83
C THR A 158 -7.55 -7.49 -0.65
N ALA A 159 -7.73 -6.76 -1.75
CA ALA A 159 -7.99 -5.32 -1.84
C ALA A 159 -6.95 -4.35 -1.23
N ILE A 160 -5.86 -4.81 -0.60
CA ILE A 160 -4.72 -3.94 -0.26
C ILE A 160 -3.87 -3.65 -1.49
N ASN A 161 -2.95 -2.70 -1.37
CA ASN A 161 -1.99 -2.28 -2.38
C ASN A 161 -0.61 -2.01 -1.74
N SER A 162 0.31 -1.32 -2.43
CA SER A 162 1.66 -1.00 -1.99
C SER A 162 1.76 -0.32 -0.61
N HIS A 163 0.75 0.44 -0.20
CA HIS A 163 0.67 1.04 1.13
C HIS A 163 0.46 -0.01 2.24
N GLY A 164 -0.26 -1.10 1.92
CA GLY A 164 -0.46 -2.26 2.79
C GLY A 164 0.70 -3.27 2.74
N ILE A 165 1.29 -3.50 1.57
CA ILE A 165 2.40 -4.47 1.40
C ILE A 165 3.69 -3.98 2.08
N LEU A 166 3.97 -2.68 2.09
CA LEU A 166 5.18 -2.12 2.70
C LEU A 166 5.39 -2.46 4.20
N PRO A 167 4.38 -2.37 5.10
CA PRO A 167 4.53 -2.88 6.47
C PRO A 167 4.68 -4.41 6.55
N ILE A 168 3.98 -5.19 5.72
CA ILE A 168 4.12 -6.67 5.69
C ILE A 168 5.56 -7.07 5.37
N ALA A 169 6.15 -6.46 4.33
CA ALA A 169 7.55 -6.62 3.95
C ALA A 169 8.52 -6.30 5.10
N ARG A 170 8.26 -5.25 5.88
CA ARG A 170 9.11 -4.87 7.02
C ARG A 170 9.05 -5.84 8.20
N GLU A 171 7.99 -6.63 8.31
CA GLU A 171 7.89 -7.72 9.27
C GLU A 171 8.57 -8.99 8.72
N CYS A 172 8.26 -9.38 7.48
CA CYS A 172 8.87 -10.55 6.81
C CYS A 172 10.41 -10.46 6.71
N ALA A 173 10.95 -9.25 6.58
CA ALA A 173 12.40 -8.98 6.60
C ALA A 173 13.12 -9.36 7.92
N ARG A 174 12.38 -9.71 8.97
CA ARG A 174 12.90 -10.19 10.26
C ARG A 174 12.74 -11.71 10.42
N LEU A 175 12.16 -12.39 9.43
CA LEU A 175 11.75 -13.79 9.50
C LEU A 175 12.61 -14.72 8.62
N SER A 176 13.80 -14.27 8.21
CA SER A 176 14.84 -15.07 7.54
C SER A 176 14.42 -15.76 6.22
N GLY A 177 13.57 -15.11 5.43
CA GLY A 177 13.21 -15.58 4.08
C GLY A 177 14.35 -15.43 3.08
N ASP A 178 14.59 -16.46 2.28
CA ASP A 178 15.67 -16.56 1.29
C ASP A 178 15.28 -15.95 -0.06
N ALA A 179 14.01 -16.10 -0.43
CA ALA A 179 13.44 -15.58 -1.65
C ALA A 179 12.11 -14.87 -1.39
N TRP A 180 11.89 -13.77 -2.11
CA TRP A 180 10.65 -12.99 -2.10
C TRP A 180 10.10 -12.96 -3.52
N VAL A 181 8.82 -13.30 -3.70
CA VAL A 181 8.09 -13.12 -4.97
C VAL A 181 7.11 -11.98 -4.77
N ILE A 182 7.12 -11.00 -5.67
CA ILE A 182 6.29 -9.79 -5.57
C ILE A 182 5.42 -9.65 -6.82
N TYR A 183 4.09 -9.72 -6.64
CA TYR A 183 3.08 -9.56 -7.70
C TYR A 183 2.00 -8.58 -7.21
N MET A 184 2.12 -7.29 -7.57
CA MET A 184 1.30 -6.20 -7.03
C MET A 184 1.16 -5.03 -8.02
N GLY A 185 -0.04 -4.47 -8.13
CA GLY A 185 -0.33 -3.29 -8.95
C GLY A 185 -1.81 -3.05 -9.24
N ASN A 186 -2.65 -4.09 -9.18
CA ASN A 186 -4.06 -4.02 -9.58
C ASN A 186 -4.89 -3.10 -8.68
N ASN A 187 -4.56 -3.03 -7.38
CA ASN A 187 -5.29 -2.20 -6.41
C ASN A 187 -4.63 -0.84 -6.14
N GLU A 188 -3.61 -0.40 -6.89
CA GLU A 188 -3.01 0.93 -6.64
C GLU A 188 -4.01 2.07 -6.87
N MET A 189 -4.89 1.93 -7.86
CA MET A 189 -5.91 2.94 -8.17
C MET A 189 -7.18 2.79 -7.30
N ALA A 190 -7.76 1.59 -7.20
CA ALA A 190 -9.01 1.38 -6.45
C ALA A 190 -8.82 1.12 -4.94
N GLY A 191 -7.68 0.53 -4.55
CA GLY A 191 -7.36 0.18 -3.17
C GLY A 191 -7.10 1.37 -2.26
N PRO A 192 -6.82 1.14 -0.96
CA PRO A 192 -6.60 2.17 0.04
C PRO A 192 -5.65 3.29 -0.40
N PHE A 193 -6.10 4.54 -0.26
CA PHE A 193 -5.39 5.75 -0.69
C PHE A 193 -5.19 5.91 -2.22
N GLY A 194 -5.80 5.06 -3.04
CA GLY A 194 -5.78 5.14 -4.50
C GLY A 194 -6.62 6.28 -5.08
N ALA A 195 -6.66 6.40 -6.40
CA ALA A 195 -7.30 7.51 -7.13
C ALA A 195 -8.84 7.42 -7.19
N ASN A 196 -9.39 6.22 -7.44
CA ASN A 196 -10.83 5.92 -7.46
C ASN A 196 -11.30 5.22 -6.17
N THR A 197 -10.53 5.31 -5.08
CA THR A 197 -10.87 4.56 -3.85
C THR A 197 -12.14 5.07 -3.15
N VAL A 198 -12.91 4.12 -2.60
CA VAL A 198 -14.06 4.37 -1.71
C VAL A 198 -13.72 4.15 -0.24
N PHE A 199 -12.49 3.75 0.08
CA PHE A 199 -12.07 3.39 1.44
C PHE A 199 -11.60 4.58 2.30
N GLY A 200 -11.52 5.79 1.74
CA GLY A 200 -11.04 6.98 2.45
C GLY A 200 -10.54 8.07 1.49
N PRO A 201 -9.60 8.92 1.93
CA PRO A 201 -9.06 9.99 1.08
C PRO A 201 -8.40 9.46 -0.19
N GLN A 202 -8.80 10.02 -1.35
CA GLN A 202 -8.28 9.64 -2.66
C GLN A 202 -6.93 10.31 -2.97
N ALA A 203 -5.97 9.50 -3.44
CA ALA A 203 -4.62 9.89 -3.84
C ALA A 203 -3.88 10.93 -2.93
N PRO A 204 -3.90 10.81 -1.58
CA PRO A 204 -3.05 11.65 -0.72
C PRO A 204 -1.56 11.39 -0.96
N PRO A 205 -0.67 12.40 -0.86
CA PRO A 205 0.77 12.21 -0.97
C PRO A 205 1.31 11.22 0.08
N TRP A 206 2.21 10.31 -0.31
CA TRP A 206 2.74 9.22 0.53
C TRP A 206 3.20 9.64 1.93
N ARG A 207 3.69 10.88 2.11
CA ARG A 207 4.11 11.42 3.41
C ARG A 207 2.95 11.49 4.41
N LEU A 208 1.77 11.92 3.95
CA LEU A 208 0.56 11.98 4.79
C LEU A 208 0.03 10.58 5.09
N VAL A 209 0.04 9.68 4.11
CA VAL A 209 -0.35 8.26 4.32
C VAL A 209 0.54 7.61 5.38
N ARG A 210 1.86 7.77 5.27
CA ARG A 210 2.80 7.19 6.26
C ARG A 210 2.67 7.85 7.64
N ALA A 211 2.36 9.15 7.73
CA ALA A 211 2.09 9.81 8.99
C ALA A 211 0.80 9.26 9.65
N GLY A 212 -0.29 9.11 8.88
CA GLY A 212 -1.55 8.51 9.36
C GLY A 212 -1.39 7.06 9.82
N LEU A 213 -0.77 6.21 8.99
CA LEU A 213 -0.49 4.80 9.31
C LEU A 213 0.48 4.61 10.48
N ALA A 214 1.35 5.60 10.76
CA ALA A 214 2.20 5.61 11.93
C ALA A 214 1.42 6.05 13.18
N LEU A 215 0.62 7.11 13.11
CA LEU A 215 -0.26 7.54 14.21
C LEU A 215 -1.20 6.40 14.64
N GLN A 216 -1.82 5.70 13.69
CA GLN A 216 -2.68 4.54 13.94
C GLN A 216 -1.98 3.33 14.60
N SER A 217 -0.65 3.26 14.64
CA SER A 217 0.09 2.21 15.39
C SER A 217 0.17 2.49 16.90
N THR A 218 -0.25 3.68 17.33
CA THR A 218 -0.38 4.09 18.73
C THR A 218 -1.83 3.99 19.20
N ARG A 219 -2.08 3.69 20.48
CA ARG A 219 -3.42 3.72 21.07
C ARG A 219 -4.01 5.11 21.05
N THR A 220 -3.20 6.12 21.35
CA THR A 220 -3.57 7.53 21.30
C THR A 220 -4.07 7.92 19.90
N GLY A 221 -3.38 7.47 18.84
CA GLY A 221 -3.80 7.71 17.46
C GLY A 221 -5.06 6.93 17.05
N GLN A 222 -5.23 5.69 17.52
CA GLN A 222 -6.48 4.94 17.32
C GLN A 222 -7.67 5.62 18.01
N TRP A 223 -7.47 6.17 19.21
CA TRP A 223 -8.46 6.93 19.98
C TRP A 223 -8.81 8.27 19.32
N LEU A 224 -7.81 9.06 18.91
CA LEU A 224 -8.01 10.29 18.13
C LEU A 224 -8.79 10.02 16.84
N ALA A 225 -8.47 8.93 16.12
CA ALA A 225 -9.21 8.55 14.93
C ALA A 225 -10.66 8.13 15.22
N ALA A 226 -10.95 7.53 16.38
CA ALA A 226 -12.31 7.22 16.81
C ALA A 226 -13.12 8.48 17.13
N LEU A 227 -12.53 9.42 17.89
CA LEU A 227 -13.16 10.72 18.19
C LEU A 227 -13.44 11.54 16.93
N LEU A 228 -12.51 11.57 15.97
CA LEU A 228 -12.70 12.32 14.73
C LEU A 228 -13.85 11.78 13.88
N ARG A 229 -14.05 10.45 13.82
CA ARG A 229 -15.21 9.84 13.14
C ARG A 229 -16.53 10.20 13.84
N GLN A 230 -16.55 10.13 15.17
CA GLN A 230 -17.72 10.50 15.98
C GLN A 230 -18.09 11.98 15.79
N TRP A 231 -17.12 12.89 15.90
CA TRP A 231 -17.36 14.33 15.82
C TRP A 231 -17.81 14.80 14.44
N ARG A 232 -17.31 14.17 13.36
CA ARG A 232 -17.74 14.47 11.99
C ARG A 232 -19.15 13.98 11.66
N GLY A 233 -19.75 13.12 12.50
CA GLY A 233 -21.00 12.47 12.17
C GLY A 233 -20.91 11.63 10.90
N GLU A 234 -19.76 10.98 10.65
CA GLU A 234 -19.54 10.11 9.48
C GLU A 234 -20.51 8.91 9.53
N GLN A 235 -21.72 9.09 8.98
CA GLN A 235 -22.69 8.02 8.79
C GLN A 235 -22.06 6.91 7.95
N ALA A 236 -22.41 5.67 8.28
CA ALA A 236 -21.63 4.49 7.92
C ALA A 236 -21.26 4.44 6.43
N ALA A 237 -19.95 4.46 6.15
CA ALA A 237 -19.42 3.97 4.87
C ALA A 237 -20.03 2.59 4.59
N PRO A 238 -20.49 2.33 3.35
CA PRO A 238 -21.54 1.36 3.04
C PRO A 238 -21.43 0.07 3.85
N GLN A 239 -22.50 -0.27 4.57
CA GLN A 239 -22.45 -1.22 5.70
C GLN A 239 -22.00 -2.64 5.32
N LEU A 240 -22.01 -2.99 4.03
CA LEU A 240 -21.58 -4.28 3.52
C LEU A 240 -20.83 -4.11 2.19
N TRP A 241 -19.87 -4.99 1.92
CA TRP A 241 -19.18 -5.06 0.64
C TRP A 241 -20.12 -5.57 -0.47
N THR A 242 -20.42 -4.73 -1.46
CA THR A 242 -21.30 -5.02 -2.62
C THR A 242 -20.56 -5.35 -3.92
N GLY A 243 -19.26 -5.68 -3.85
CA GLY A 243 -18.43 -5.90 -5.03
C GLY A 243 -18.07 -4.61 -5.78
N LEU A 244 -17.58 -4.74 -7.01
CA LEU A 244 -17.10 -3.60 -7.84
C LEU A 244 -18.18 -2.51 -8.05
N ARG A 245 -19.47 -2.85 -7.89
CA ARG A 245 -20.61 -1.92 -8.03
C ARG A 245 -20.51 -0.67 -7.13
N MET A 246 -19.86 -0.75 -5.95
CA MET A 246 -19.69 0.42 -5.08
C MET A 246 -18.83 1.53 -5.68
N PHE A 247 -17.97 1.19 -6.65
CA PHE A 247 -17.03 2.12 -7.26
C PHE A 247 -17.62 2.89 -8.45
N LEU A 248 -18.82 2.54 -8.94
CA LEU A 248 -19.42 3.12 -10.17
C LEU A 248 -19.54 4.67 -10.15
N GLN A 249 -19.59 5.28 -8.97
CA GLN A 249 -19.65 6.73 -8.75
C GLN A 249 -18.26 7.37 -8.50
N SER A 250 -17.18 6.61 -8.56
CA SER A 250 -15.79 7.04 -8.31
C SER A 250 -14.93 7.00 -9.58
N GLN A 251 -15.53 7.14 -10.76
CA GLN A 251 -14.82 7.15 -12.04
C GLN A 251 -13.81 8.31 -12.11
N ILE A 252 -12.68 8.07 -12.80
CA ILE A 252 -11.58 9.03 -12.95
C ILE A 252 -11.13 9.10 -14.42
N PRO A 253 -11.07 10.30 -15.04
CA PRO A 253 -10.66 10.41 -16.44
C PRO A 253 -9.19 9.95 -16.65
N PRO A 254 -8.80 9.62 -17.89
CA PRO A 254 -7.45 9.11 -18.21
C PRO A 254 -6.31 10.04 -17.78
N ASP A 255 -6.51 11.36 -17.85
CA ASP A 255 -5.47 12.36 -17.57
C ASP A 255 -5.41 12.85 -16.11
N ASP A 256 -6.31 12.36 -15.25
CA ASP A 256 -6.53 12.84 -13.87
C ASP A 256 -5.24 12.89 -13.04
N ARG A 257 -5.02 14.03 -12.37
CA ARG A 257 -3.85 14.28 -11.51
C ARG A 257 -3.69 13.23 -10.39
N ARG A 258 -4.79 12.64 -9.91
CA ARG A 258 -4.80 11.57 -8.89
C ARG A 258 -4.02 10.34 -9.37
N ARG A 259 -4.16 9.92 -10.64
CA ARG A 259 -3.39 8.79 -11.24
C ARG A 259 -1.88 9.03 -11.09
N LYS A 260 -1.42 10.23 -11.44
CA LYS A 260 0.01 10.63 -11.33
C LYS A 260 0.53 10.63 -9.89
N ILE A 261 -0.32 10.91 -8.90
CA ILE A 261 0.05 10.82 -7.47
C ILE A 261 0.11 9.35 -7.02
N VAL A 262 -0.83 8.50 -7.49
CA VAL A 262 -0.78 7.04 -7.26
C VAL A 262 0.49 6.43 -7.84
N HIS A 263 0.84 6.72 -9.10
CA HIS A 263 2.10 6.24 -9.71
C HIS A 263 3.34 6.62 -8.88
N ALA A 264 3.40 7.88 -8.38
CA ALA A 264 4.50 8.35 -7.54
C ALA A 264 4.50 7.71 -6.13
N ASN A 265 3.33 7.44 -5.55
CA ASN A 265 3.18 6.72 -4.29
C ASN A 265 3.64 5.25 -4.45
N PHE A 266 3.17 4.57 -5.51
CA PHE A 266 3.54 3.21 -5.87
C PHE A 266 5.04 3.05 -6.03
N GLN A 267 5.68 3.85 -6.90
CA GLN A 267 7.13 3.82 -7.09
C GLN A 267 7.85 4.00 -5.75
N ARG A 268 7.43 4.95 -4.91
CA ARG A 268 8.07 5.20 -3.61
C ARG A 268 7.86 4.08 -2.60
N ASN A 269 6.74 3.38 -2.64
CA ASN A 269 6.47 2.22 -1.79
C ASN A 269 7.24 0.99 -2.30
N LEU A 270 7.22 0.72 -3.61
CA LEU A 270 7.92 -0.38 -4.26
C LEU A 270 9.45 -0.27 -4.07
N GLU A 271 10.04 0.89 -4.32
CA GLU A 271 11.46 1.13 -4.04
C GLU A 271 11.81 0.90 -2.56
N ASP A 272 10.87 1.12 -1.64
CA ASP A 272 11.05 0.85 -0.22
C ASP A 272 10.84 -0.64 0.14
N ILE A 273 9.91 -1.35 -0.51
CA ILE A 273 9.71 -2.80 -0.37
C ILE A 273 10.95 -3.56 -0.87
N VAL A 274 11.37 -3.30 -2.10
CA VAL A 274 12.54 -3.94 -2.73
C VAL A 274 13.82 -3.63 -1.94
N ARG A 275 13.98 -2.40 -1.42
CA ARG A 275 15.10 -2.05 -0.53
C ARG A 275 15.04 -2.74 0.83
N VAL A 276 13.86 -3.16 1.32
CA VAL A 276 13.73 -3.94 2.56
C VAL A 276 14.12 -5.41 2.30
N GLY A 277 13.59 -6.08 1.28
CA GLY A 277 13.93 -7.48 0.97
C GLY A 277 15.41 -7.68 0.63
N THR A 278 15.96 -6.83 -0.25
CA THR A 278 17.41 -6.81 -0.57
C THR A 278 18.32 -6.37 0.60
N ARG A 279 17.75 -6.01 1.77
CA ARG A 279 18.49 -5.74 3.02
C ARG A 279 18.31 -6.83 4.08
N SER A 280 17.30 -7.69 3.98
CA SER A 280 17.21 -8.92 4.78
C SER A 280 18.00 -10.09 4.19
N GLY A 281 18.72 -9.87 3.07
CA GLY A 281 19.49 -10.89 2.37
C GLY A 281 18.70 -11.73 1.36
N ALA A 282 17.40 -11.46 1.21
CA ALA A 282 16.55 -12.20 0.29
C ALA A 282 16.85 -11.87 -1.18
N ARG A 283 16.80 -12.88 -2.03
CA ARG A 283 16.61 -12.71 -3.48
C ARG A 283 15.18 -12.23 -3.74
N VAL A 284 14.99 -11.32 -4.68
CA VAL A 284 13.66 -10.75 -4.96
C VAL A 284 13.30 -10.96 -6.43
N VAL A 285 12.32 -11.81 -6.69
CA VAL A 285 11.65 -11.88 -8.00
C VAL A 285 10.55 -10.83 -8.00
N LEU A 286 10.71 -9.81 -8.84
CA LEU A 286 9.75 -8.74 -9.02
C LEU A 286 9.01 -8.94 -10.34
N SER A 287 7.73 -9.27 -10.26
CA SER A 287 6.89 -9.51 -11.43
C SER A 287 6.28 -8.23 -11.98
N THR A 288 6.16 -8.09 -13.30
CA THR A 288 5.08 -7.30 -13.90
C THR A 288 3.73 -7.97 -13.59
N VAL A 289 2.64 -7.24 -13.68
CA VAL A 289 1.29 -7.74 -13.41
C VAL A 289 0.56 -7.92 -14.74
N ALA A 290 0.18 -9.16 -15.04
CA ALA A 290 -0.68 -9.47 -16.17
C ALA A 290 -2.16 -9.33 -15.78
N SER A 291 -3.00 -9.10 -16.78
CA SER A 291 -4.44 -8.96 -16.68
C SER A 291 -5.11 -9.46 -17.94
N ASN A 292 -6.39 -9.85 -17.86
CA ASN A 292 -7.20 -10.09 -19.05
C ASN A 292 -7.31 -8.80 -19.88
N LEU A 293 -6.91 -8.89 -21.16
CA LEU A 293 -6.87 -7.77 -22.11
C LEU A 293 -7.98 -7.90 -23.17
N LYS A 294 -8.07 -9.03 -23.88
CA LYS A 294 -9.01 -9.19 -25.00
C LYS A 294 -10.46 -9.46 -24.60
N ASP A 295 -10.67 -10.15 -23.47
CA ASP A 295 -12.01 -10.62 -23.04
C ASP A 295 -12.53 -9.86 -21.81
N CYS A 296 -11.86 -8.76 -21.43
CA CYS A 296 -12.25 -7.89 -20.34
C CYS A 296 -12.32 -6.43 -20.82
N PRO A 297 -13.50 -5.94 -21.26
CA PRO A 297 -13.68 -4.54 -21.64
C PRO A 297 -13.38 -3.59 -20.46
N PRO A 298 -13.15 -2.29 -20.72
CA PRO A 298 -12.98 -1.31 -19.65
C PRO A 298 -14.25 -1.18 -18.80
N PHE A 299 -14.09 -1.07 -17.48
CA PHE A 299 -15.20 -1.00 -16.53
C PHE A 299 -15.96 0.33 -16.62
N ALA A 300 -15.31 1.40 -17.07
CA ALA A 300 -15.97 2.62 -17.51
C ALA A 300 -15.15 3.36 -18.59
N SER A 301 -15.79 4.26 -19.31
CA SER A 301 -15.12 5.20 -20.23
C SER A 301 -15.55 6.64 -19.95
N LEU A 302 -14.60 7.56 -19.94
CA LEU A 302 -14.83 9.00 -19.87
C LEU A 302 -14.00 9.67 -20.95
N HIS A 303 -14.54 10.74 -21.55
CA HIS A 303 -13.79 11.56 -22.50
C HIS A 303 -12.58 12.23 -21.84
N GLY A 304 -11.45 12.25 -22.55
CA GLY A 304 -10.25 12.94 -22.07
C GLY A 304 -10.39 14.47 -22.14
N ALA A 305 -9.61 15.20 -21.34
CA ALA A 305 -9.72 16.68 -21.24
C ALA A 305 -9.49 17.48 -22.56
N GLY A 306 -9.07 16.83 -23.65
CA GLY A 306 -8.96 17.44 -24.98
C GLY A 306 -10.25 17.39 -25.81
N PHE A 307 -11.24 16.58 -25.42
CA PHE A 307 -12.50 16.40 -26.14
C PHE A 307 -13.38 17.65 -26.07
N ARG A 308 -13.96 18.07 -27.20
CA ARG A 308 -14.80 19.27 -27.30
C ARG A 308 -16.25 18.87 -27.50
N GLN A 309 -17.17 19.55 -26.82
CA GLN A 309 -18.61 19.32 -26.96
C GLN A 309 -19.12 19.47 -28.41
N ALA A 310 -18.46 20.30 -29.22
CA ALA A 310 -18.75 20.47 -30.65
C ALA A 310 -18.50 19.19 -31.48
N ASP A 311 -17.57 18.32 -31.05
CA ASP A 311 -17.25 17.08 -31.76
C ASP A 311 -18.17 15.91 -31.37
N GLN A 312 -18.99 16.07 -30.32
CA GLN A 312 -19.85 15.01 -29.77
C GLN A 312 -20.72 14.33 -30.83
N ALA A 313 -21.35 15.11 -31.71
CA ALA A 313 -22.26 14.57 -32.73
C ALA A 313 -21.53 13.66 -33.73
N GLU A 314 -20.38 14.09 -34.23
CA GLU A 314 -19.59 13.32 -35.19
C GLU A 314 -18.91 12.12 -34.52
N TRP A 315 -18.33 12.29 -33.33
CA TRP A 315 -17.75 11.17 -32.57
C TRP A 315 -18.78 10.08 -32.26
N THR A 316 -19.98 10.48 -31.82
CA THR A 316 -21.07 9.52 -31.54
C THR A 316 -21.49 8.78 -32.81
N LYS A 317 -21.65 9.49 -33.93
CA LYS A 317 -21.94 8.92 -35.26
C LYS A 317 -20.85 7.92 -35.71
N LEU A 318 -19.58 8.24 -35.51
CA LEU A 318 -18.46 7.37 -35.85
C LEU A 318 -18.45 6.10 -34.98
N MET A 319 -18.66 6.24 -33.66
CA MET A 319 -18.80 5.11 -32.73
C MET A 319 -19.99 4.20 -33.07
N THR A 320 -21.16 4.77 -33.36
CA THR A 320 -22.35 3.99 -33.77
C THR A 320 -22.13 3.26 -35.10
N ASN A 321 -21.47 3.90 -36.08
CA ASN A 321 -21.14 3.26 -37.34
C ASN A 321 -20.13 2.11 -37.16
N GLY A 322 -19.04 2.36 -36.41
CA GLY A 322 -18.04 1.35 -36.11
C GLY A 322 -18.62 0.14 -35.38
N ALA A 323 -19.40 0.37 -34.32
CA ALA A 323 -20.02 -0.70 -33.53
C ALA A 323 -21.04 -1.53 -34.34
N ARG A 324 -21.72 -0.92 -35.32
CA ARG A 324 -22.58 -1.65 -36.27
C ARG A 324 -21.76 -2.51 -37.23
N SER A 325 -20.74 -1.94 -37.89
CA SER A 325 -19.88 -2.71 -38.80
C SER A 325 -19.14 -3.83 -38.06
N GLU A 326 -18.77 -3.62 -36.80
CA GLU A 326 -18.16 -4.61 -35.90
C GLU A 326 -19.14 -5.78 -35.61
N ALA A 327 -20.40 -5.48 -35.28
CA ALA A 327 -21.44 -6.49 -35.07
C ALA A 327 -21.83 -7.24 -36.37
N GLU A 328 -21.63 -6.61 -37.53
CA GLU A 328 -21.77 -7.24 -38.86
C GLU A 328 -20.52 -8.04 -39.29
N GLY A 329 -19.48 -8.13 -38.45
CA GLY A 329 -18.22 -8.84 -38.75
C GLY A 329 -17.30 -8.11 -39.75
N LYS A 330 -17.66 -6.88 -40.15
CA LYS A 330 -16.94 -6.05 -41.13
C LYS A 330 -15.82 -5.27 -40.45
N PHE A 331 -14.88 -5.99 -39.83
CA PHE A 331 -13.83 -5.41 -39.00
C PHE A 331 -12.99 -4.32 -39.69
N GLY A 332 -12.82 -4.38 -41.02
CA GLY A 332 -12.15 -3.33 -41.79
C GLY A 332 -12.94 -2.02 -41.88
N GLU A 333 -14.25 -2.08 -42.13
CA GLU A 333 -15.13 -0.89 -42.12
C GLU A 333 -15.24 -0.32 -40.70
N ALA A 334 -15.35 -1.20 -39.69
CA ALA A 334 -15.42 -0.83 -38.29
C ALA A 334 -14.15 -0.08 -37.84
N LEU A 335 -12.97 -0.64 -38.14
CA LEU A 335 -11.68 -0.05 -37.82
C LEU A 335 -11.53 1.35 -38.45
N LEU A 336 -11.92 1.53 -39.72
CA LEU A 336 -11.87 2.84 -40.37
C LEU A 336 -12.75 3.91 -39.69
N ALA A 337 -13.90 3.53 -39.14
CA ALA A 337 -14.76 4.43 -38.36
C ALA A 337 -14.17 4.71 -36.95
N PHE A 338 -13.61 3.70 -36.29
CA PHE A 338 -12.97 3.86 -34.98
C PHE A 338 -11.65 4.65 -35.06
N GLU A 339 -10.86 4.50 -36.12
CA GLU A 339 -9.69 5.36 -36.37
C GLU A 339 -10.07 6.84 -36.56
N GLN A 340 -11.23 7.12 -37.18
CA GLN A 340 -11.76 8.47 -37.28
C GLN A 340 -12.19 9.00 -35.91
N ALA A 341 -12.88 8.20 -35.09
CA ALA A 341 -13.23 8.56 -33.71
C ALA A 341 -11.97 8.79 -32.84
N THR A 342 -10.91 8.00 -33.06
CA THR A 342 -9.62 8.09 -32.34
C THR A 342 -8.87 9.40 -32.64
N ARG A 343 -9.11 10.02 -33.82
CA ARG A 343 -8.58 11.36 -34.15
C ARG A 343 -9.33 12.51 -33.45
N ILE A 344 -10.48 12.24 -32.83
CA ILE A 344 -11.27 13.18 -32.05
C ILE A 344 -11.02 12.98 -30.55
N ASP A 345 -11.12 11.74 -30.05
CA ASP A 345 -10.76 11.37 -28.68
C ASP A 345 -9.95 10.07 -28.67
N PRO A 346 -8.62 10.13 -28.58
CA PRO A 346 -7.79 8.94 -28.50
C PRO A 346 -7.85 8.25 -27.13
N HIS A 347 -8.42 8.90 -26.10
CA HIS A 347 -8.37 8.43 -24.71
C HIS A 347 -9.67 7.76 -24.24
N PHE A 348 -10.69 7.61 -25.09
CA PHE A 348 -11.90 6.89 -24.71
C PHE A 348 -11.64 5.37 -24.66
N ALA A 349 -11.78 4.76 -23.48
CA ALA A 349 -11.31 3.39 -23.26
C ALA A 349 -12.05 2.34 -24.11
N GLU A 350 -13.39 2.42 -24.22
CA GLU A 350 -14.19 1.48 -25.02
C GLU A 350 -13.83 1.55 -26.52
N LEU A 351 -13.49 2.73 -27.02
CA LEU A 351 -13.04 2.92 -28.40
C LEU A 351 -11.73 2.16 -28.63
N GLN A 352 -10.75 2.26 -27.73
CA GLN A 352 -9.51 1.49 -27.82
C GLN A 352 -9.76 -0.02 -27.71
N PHE A 353 -10.75 -0.46 -26.93
CA PHE A 353 -11.14 -1.87 -26.85
C PHE A 353 -11.70 -2.39 -28.17
N ARG A 354 -12.61 -1.64 -28.81
CA ARG A 354 -13.20 -1.98 -30.11
C ARG A 354 -12.19 -1.92 -31.26
N VAL A 355 -11.25 -0.97 -31.23
CA VAL A 355 -10.07 -0.96 -32.12
C VAL A 355 -9.26 -2.27 -31.93
N GLY A 356 -9.03 -2.69 -30.68
CA GLY A 356 -8.35 -3.96 -30.38
C GLY A 356 -9.08 -5.17 -30.93
N HIS A 357 -10.39 -5.27 -30.71
CA HIS A 357 -11.23 -6.36 -31.20
C HIS A 357 -11.28 -6.41 -32.75
N CYS A 358 -11.46 -5.27 -33.42
CA CYS A 358 -11.40 -5.20 -34.88
C CYS A 358 -10.02 -5.58 -35.44
N LEU A 359 -8.93 -5.17 -34.78
CA LEU A 359 -7.57 -5.59 -35.17
C LEU A 359 -7.34 -7.09 -34.96
N ALA A 360 -7.89 -7.69 -33.90
CA ALA A 360 -7.83 -9.14 -33.67
C ALA A 360 -8.61 -9.93 -34.74
N GLY A 361 -9.83 -9.48 -35.08
CA GLY A 361 -10.63 -10.03 -36.18
C GLY A 361 -9.98 -9.89 -37.56
N LEU A 362 -9.07 -8.93 -37.73
CA LEU A 362 -8.19 -8.75 -38.91
C LEU A 362 -6.81 -9.41 -38.74
N THR A 363 -6.64 -10.33 -37.78
CA THR A 363 -5.39 -11.03 -37.40
C THR A 363 -4.16 -10.15 -37.13
N ASN A 364 -4.37 -8.85 -36.92
CA ASN A 364 -3.36 -7.84 -36.60
C ASN A 364 -2.98 -7.86 -35.10
N PHE A 365 -2.70 -9.05 -34.55
CA PHE A 365 -2.61 -9.28 -33.10
C PHE A 365 -1.61 -8.37 -32.37
N SER A 366 -0.46 -8.06 -33.00
CA SER A 366 0.54 -7.16 -32.42
C SER A 366 0.04 -5.72 -32.26
N GLN A 367 -0.95 -5.31 -33.05
CA GLN A 367 -1.63 -4.02 -32.97
C GLN A 367 -2.81 -4.10 -32.01
N ALA A 368 -3.61 -5.16 -32.08
CA ALA A 368 -4.70 -5.45 -31.16
C ALA A 368 -4.25 -5.42 -29.69
N ARG A 369 -3.12 -6.07 -29.37
CA ARG A 369 -2.54 -6.08 -28.02
C ARG A 369 -2.25 -4.67 -27.50
N ARG A 370 -1.81 -3.74 -28.37
CA ARG A 370 -1.56 -2.34 -27.99
C ARG A 370 -2.87 -1.60 -27.72
N ALA A 371 -3.88 -1.78 -28.57
CA ALA A 371 -5.19 -1.15 -28.39
C ALA A 371 -5.92 -1.66 -27.13
N PHE A 372 -5.87 -2.97 -26.83
CA PHE A 372 -6.38 -3.51 -25.56
C PHE A 372 -5.59 -2.99 -24.33
N ALA A 373 -4.28 -2.81 -24.43
CA ALA A 373 -3.49 -2.18 -23.36
C ALA A 373 -3.87 -0.71 -23.15
N LEU A 374 -4.12 0.05 -24.22
CA LEU A 374 -4.66 1.42 -24.11
C LEU A 374 -6.06 1.44 -23.49
N ALA A 375 -6.92 0.47 -23.82
CA ALA A 375 -8.24 0.33 -23.22
C ALA A 375 -8.17 0.08 -21.70
N ARG A 376 -7.23 -0.77 -21.24
CA ARG A 376 -6.93 -0.96 -19.82
C ARG A 376 -6.43 0.33 -19.16
N ASP A 377 -5.47 1.00 -19.78
CA ASP A 377 -4.80 2.15 -19.17
C ASP A 377 -5.72 3.38 -19.07
N TYR A 378 -6.61 3.54 -20.05
CA TYR A 378 -7.61 4.61 -20.09
C TYR A 378 -8.92 4.26 -19.36
N ASP A 379 -9.11 3.01 -18.92
CA ASP A 379 -10.27 2.55 -18.15
C ASP A 379 -10.60 3.57 -17.05
N ALA A 380 -11.79 4.15 -17.11
CA ALA A 380 -12.20 5.21 -16.19
C ALA A 380 -12.55 4.66 -14.80
N LEU A 381 -12.61 3.32 -14.64
CA LEU A 381 -12.75 2.67 -13.35
C LEU A 381 -11.69 1.56 -13.17
N PRO A 382 -10.40 1.93 -13.04
CA PRO A 382 -9.29 0.98 -13.13
C PRO A 382 -9.21 0.05 -11.91
N PHE A 383 -9.25 -1.25 -12.20
CA PHE A 383 -8.96 -2.37 -11.27
C PHE A 383 -7.82 -3.28 -11.77
N ARG A 384 -7.13 -2.87 -12.83
CA ARG A 384 -5.98 -3.55 -13.45
C ARG A 384 -4.75 -2.68 -13.30
N ALA A 385 -3.58 -3.28 -13.20
CA ALA A 385 -2.31 -2.56 -13.28
C ALA A 385 -2.16 -1.95 -14.68
N ASP A 386 -2.13 -0.62 -14.77
CA ASP A 386 -1.86 0.07 -16.04
C ASP A 386 -0.40 -0.13 -16.51
N SER A 387 -0.13 0.15 -17.78
CA SER A 387 1.22 0.01 -18.34
C SER A 387 2.25 0.87 -17.60
N LYS A 388 1.83 1.96 -16.92
CA LYS A 388 2.74 2.82 -16.16
C LYS A 388 3.16 2.20 -14.82
N LEU A 389 2.30 1.39 -14.20
CA LEU A 389 2.64 0.55 -13.05
C LEU A 389 3.59 -0.58 -13.45
N ASN A 390 3.36 -1.25 -14.59
CA ASN A 390 4.29 -2.26 -15.14
C ASN A 390 5.66 -1.69 -15.55
N ASP A 391 5.69 -0.48 -16.10
CA ASP A 391 6.89 0.35 -16.30
C ASP A 391 7.69 0.52 -15.00
N ILE A 392 7.01 0.91 -13.92
CA ILE A 392 7.62 1.19 -12.62
C ILE A 392 8.16 -0.10 -11.97
N LEU A 393 7.46 -1.23 -12.12
CA LEU A 393 7.93 -2.55 -11.70
C LEU A 393 9.24 -2.92 -12.41
N THR A 394 9.23 -2.88 -13.74
CA THR A 394 10.38 -3.20 -14.60
C THR A 394 11.58 -2.30 -14.31
N GLN A 395 11.39 -0.97 -14.29
CA GLN A 395 12.46 0.01 -14.03
C GLN A 395 13.01 -0.09 -12.60
N THR A 396 12.19 -0.49 -11.61
CA THR A 396 12.66 -0.70 -10.24
C THR A 396 13.48 -1.98 -10.13
N GLY A 397 13.05 -3.07 -10.75
CA GLY A 397 13.81 -4.32 -10.77
C GLY A 397 15.17 -4.16 -11.46
N GLN A 398 15.19 -3.57 -12.66
CA GLN A 398 16.42 -3.23 -13.39
C GLN A 398 17.38 -2.37 -12.53
N ARG A 399 16.88 -1.33 -11.86
CA ARG A 399 17.71 -0.45 -11.01
C ARG A 399 18.30 -1.17 -9.79
N PHE A 400 17.69 -2.25 -9.33
CA PHE A 400 18.13 -3.03 -8.17
C PHE A 400 18.76 -4.38 -8.54
N ALA A 401 18.94 -4.71 -9.83
CA ALA A 401 19.35 -6.05 -10.26
C ALA A 401 20.68 -6.52 -9.64
N SER A 402 21.68 -5.63 -9.60
CA SER A 402 22.98 -5.84 -8.94
C SER A 402 22.91 -6.10 -7.42
N ARG A 403 21.73 -5.96 -6.81
CA ARG A 403 21.44 -6.21 -5.39
C ARG A 403 20.59 -7.46 -5.16
N GLY A 404 20.52 -8.36 -6.14
CA GLY A 404 19.82 -9.64 -6.04
C GLY A 404 18.32 -9.55 -6.36
N VAL A 405 17.95 -8.66 -7.28
CA VAL A 405 16.59 -8.53 -7.81
C VAL A 405 16.56 -9.05 -9.24
N GLU A 406 15.50 -9.77 -9.58
CA GLU A 406 15.25 -10.29 -10.93
C GLU A 406 13.86 -9.82 -11.38
N VAL A 407 13.71 -9.48 -12.67
CA VAL A 407 12.43 -9.07 -13.24
C VAL A 407 11.81 -10.25 -13.96
N LEU A 408 10.61 -10.63 -13.54
CA LEU A 408 9.75 -11.55 -14.29
C LEU A 408 8.75 -10.71 -15.08
N ASP A 409 8.72 -10.83 -16.41
CA ASP A 409 7.65 -10.25 -17.20
C ASP A 409 6.50 -11.26 -17.34
N ALA A 410 5.43 -11.08 -16.56
CA ALA A 410 4.27 -11.95 -16.56
C ALA A 410 3.44 -11.85 -17.85
N GLU A 411 3.34 -10.66 -18.47
CA GLU A 411 2.64 -10.53 -19.75
C GLU A 411 3.40 -11.29 -20.85
N ALA A 412 4.73 -11.20 -20.87
CA ALA A 412 5.56 -11.95 -21.83
C ALA A 412 5.64 -13.45 -21.51
N ALA A 413 5.61 -13.87 -20.24
CA ALA A 413 5.62 -15.27 -19.84
C ALA A 413 4.29 -15.97 -20.16
N LEU A 414 3.15 -15.25 -20.09
CA LEU A 414 1.83 -15.80 -20.41
C LEU A 414 1.50 -15.78 -21.91
N ALA A 415 2.05 -14.85 -22.70
CA ALA A 415 1.73 -14.72 -24.13
C ALA A 415 1.86 -16.03 -24.96
N PRO A 416 2.90 -16.89 -24.79
CA PRO A 416 3.03 -18.17 -25.49
C PRO A 416 1.92 -19.19 -25.19
N HIS A 417 1.16 -18.99 -24.12
CA HIS A 417 0.04 -19.85 -23.71
C HIS A 417 -1.31 -19.35 -24.26
N THR A 418 -1.31 -18.37 -25.17
CA THR A 418 -2.50 -17.88 -25.89
C THR A 418 -2.30 -18.01 -27.40
N PRO A 419 -3.33 -18.39 -28.20
CA PRO A 419 -3.18 -18.53 -29.65
C PRO A 419 -2.76 -17.25 -30.39
N GLU A 420 -3.02 -16.09 -29.78
CA GLU A 420 -2.88 -14.76 -30.39
C GLU A 420 -1.73 -13.93 -29.80
N GLY A 421 -1.08 -14.40 -28.73
CA GLY A 421 -0.14 -13.61 -27.95
C GLY A 421 -0.78 -12.48 -27.12
N ILE A 422 -2.09 -12.59 -26.84
CA ILE A 422 -2.90 -11.61 -26.12
C ILE A 422 -3.60 -12.30 -24.94
N PRO A 423 -3.27 -11.95 -23.67
CA PRO A 423 -3.94 -12.53 -22.51
C PRO A 423 -5.45 -12.27 -22.48
N GLY A 424 -6.21 -13.33 -22.22
CA GLY A 424 -7.68 -13.34 -22.20
C GLY A 424 -8.26 -14.36 -21.24
N SER A 425 -9.54 -14.69 -21.43
CA SER A 425 -10.30 -15.71 -20.70
C SER A 425 -9.71 -17.12 -20.80
N ASP A 426 -8.89 -17.39 -21.84
CA ASP A 426 -8.05 -18.60 -21.96
C ASP A 426 -7.10 -18.82 -20.75
N LEU A 427 -6.77 -17.74 -20.03
CA LEU A 427 -5.83 -17.71 -18.91
C LEU A 427 -6.38 -17.09 -17.62
N PHE A 428 -7.50 -16.35 -17.69
CA PHE A 428 -8.03 -15.58 -16.56
C PHE A 428 -9.52 -15.89 -16.35
N TYR A 429 -9.88 -16.28 -15.12
CA TYR A 429 -11.27 -16.42 -14.70
C TYR A 429 -12.07 -15.10 -14.82
N GLU A 430 -11.41 -13.95 -14.70
CA GLU A 430 -12.05 -12.62 -14.83
C GLU A 430 -11.07 -11.54 -15.33
N HIS A 431 -10.86 -10.45 -14.59
CA HIS A 431 -10.02 -9.32 -15.01
C HIS A 431 -8.53 -9.47 -14.64
N VAL A 432 -8.23 -10.14 -13.52
CA VAL A 432 -6.86 -10.23 -12.95
C VAL A 432 -6.56 -11.56 -12.25
N HIS A 433 -7.55 -12.41 -11.98
CA HIS A 433 -7.35 -13.72 -11.37
C HIS A 433 -7.20 -14.80 -12.45
N LEU A 434 -6.12 -15.59 -12.34
CA LEU A 434 -5.84 -16.78 -13.14
C LEU A 434 -6.69 -17.95 -12.64
#